data_AF-A0A2H0DJQ0-F1
#
_entry.id   AF-A0A2H0DJQ0-F1
#
_cell.length_a   1.000
_cell.length_b   1.000
_cell.length_c   1.000
_cell.angle_alpha   90.00
_cell.angle_beta   90.00
_cell.angle_gamma   90.00
#
_symmetry.space_group_name_H-M   'P 1'
#
loop_
_entity.id
_entity.type
_entity.pdbx_description
1 polymer ?
#
loop_
_entity_poly.entity_id
_entity_poly.type
_entity_poly.pdbx_seq_one_letter_code
_entity_poly.pdbx_strand_id
1 'polypeptide(L)'
;MRPAIAVLLSSLLASGAYAAKSNTPDQITDPDLLKEMRDARESNLSNAMARSRDDASESARHLASLMMAGEAGVRAAVQDLKGMVTSAVKPGSLEEDADDLHLCAQMLAQKQRAFRNAARGLSLTLPKADPQALIPLRASYPSRDRSRDLQKSSRMLEKAREKTGKIELEKSQRRLAEAARSFYGEMKNAAEILSRVFGRVSNMRRSRPEFAVAEKRIEVYAARAKRDSEDLEIESKMMENALMMTQHDEKAFDQGF
;
A
#
# COMPACT_ATOMS: atom_id res chain seq x y z
N MET A 1 6.43 2.67 24.52
CA MET A 1 7.72 2.09 24.94
C MET A 1 8.61 1.93 23.72
N ARG A 2 9.78 2.57 23.83
CA ARG A 2 11.02 2.51 23.04
C ARG A 2 11.05 2.84 21.52
N PRO A 3 12.02 3.69 21.10
CA PRO A 3 12.36 4.05 19.72
C PRO A 3 13.49 3.16 19.18
N ALA A 4 13.60 2.97 17.85
CA ALA A 4 14.84 2.47 17.21
C ALA A 4 14.80 2.62 15.67
N ILE A 5 14.86 3.85 15.13
CA ILE A 5 14.98 4.04 13.66
C ILE A 5 16.24 4.84 13.26
N ALA A 6 17.13 5.22 14.18
CA ALA A 6 18.16 6.22 13.84
C ALA A 6 19.66 5.84 14.00
N VAL A 7 20.08 4.59 14.26
CA VAL A 7 21.49 4.37 14.68
C VAL A 7 22.38 3.50 13.77
N LEU A 8 21.87 2.66 12.86
CA LEU A 8 22.74 1.65 12.22
C LEU A 8 23.40 2.00 10.87
N LEU A 9 23.18 3.19 10.30
CA LEU A 9 24.02 3.69 9.20
C LEU A 9 25.24 4.50 9.68
N SER A 10 25.27 4.93 10.95
CA SER A 10 26.38 5.71 11.51
C SER A 10 27.45 4.83 12.18
N SER A 11 27.10 3.62 12.62
CA SER A 11 28.05 2.66 13.19
C SER A 11 28.94 1.95 12.14
N LEU A 12 28.59 2.06 10.85
CA LEU A 12 29.40 1.54 9.73
C LEU A 12 30.55 2.48 9.31
N LEU A 13 30.51 3.77 9.70
CA LEU A 13 31.61 4.72 9.47
C LEU A 13 32.50 4.90 10.71
N ALA A 14 31.97 4.65 11.92
CA ALA A 14 32.71 4.82 13.17
C ALA A 14 33.52 3.57 13.59
N SER A 15 33.16 2.38 13.13
CA SER A 15 33.90 1.15 13.48
C SER A 15 35.12 0.90 12.59
N GLY A 16 35.33 1.73 11.55
CA GLY A 16 36.51 1.70 10.67
C GLY A 16 37.55 2.80 10.98
N ALA A 17 37.34 3.62 12.01
CA ALA A 17 38.18 4.80 12.27
C ALA A 17 39.26 4.59 13.36
N TYR A 18 39.36 3.41 13.96
CA TYR A 18 40.43 3.09 14.92
C TYR A 18 41.14 1.78 14.56
N ALA A 19 41.86 1.81 13.45
CA ALA A 19 43.10 1.04 13.28
C ALA A 19 44.02 1.83 12.33
N ALA A 20 45.08 2.37 12.93
CA ALA A 20 46.35 2.81 12.35
C ALA A 20 46.37 3.34 10.89
N LYS A 21 46.76 4.61 10.78
CA LYS A 21 47.60 5.08 9.67
C LYS A 21 48.81 4.14 9.53
N SER A 22 48.78 3.22 8.58
CA SER A 22 49.97 2.65 7.95
C SER A 22 49.74 2.63 6.44
N ASN A 23 50.64 3.31 5.73
CA ASN A 23 50.72 3.32 4.28
C ASN A 23 50.96 1.89 3.74
N THR A 24 50.01 1.35 2.98
CA THR A 24 50.18 0.65 1.68
C THR A 24 48.83 0.07 1.23
N PRO A 25 48.52 0.04 -0.08
CA PRO A 25 47.44 -0.79 -0.61
C PRO A 25 47.92 -2.25 -0.65
N ASP A 26 48.12 -2.84 0.52
CA ASP A 26 48.45 -4.25 0.60
C ASP A 26 47.18 -5.08 0.45
N GLN A 27 47.21 -5.91 -0.58
CA GLN A 27 46.23 -6.94 -0.87
C GLN A 27 45.95 -7.74 0.40
N ILE A 28 44.69 -7.72 0.86
CA ILE A 28 44.21 -8.66 1.87
C ILE A 28 44.45 -10.07 1.30
N THR A 29 45.54 -10.70 1.74
CA THR A 29 46.04 -12.00 1.25
C THR A 29 45.84 -13.11 2.28
N ASP A 30 45.37 -12.73 3.48
CA ASP A 30 45.01 -13.67 4.53
C ASP A 30 43.69 -14.40 4.16
N PRO A 31 43.74 -15.72 3.92
CA PRO A 31 42.58 -16.51 3.51
C PRO A 31 41.47 -16.53 4.56
N ASP A 32 41.82 -16.41 5.85
CA ASP A 32 40.84 -16.43 6.94
C ASP A 32 40.10 -15.09 7.03
N LEU A 33 40.80 -13.97 6.84
CA LEU A 33 40.18 -12.64 6.71
C LEU A 33 39.30 -12.53 5.45
N LEU A 34 39.74 -13.10 4.32
CA LEU A 34 38.92 -13.14 3.10
C LEU A 34 37.66 -14.00 3.29
N LYS A 35 37.77 -15.11 4.03
CA LYS A 35 36.64 -15.97 4.40
C LYS A 35 35.68 -15.25 5.35
N GLU A 36 36.17 -14.61 6.41
CA GLU A 36 35.33 -13.83 7.33
C GLU A 36 34.64 -12.65 6.64
N MET A 37 35.33 -11.93 5.74
CA MET A 37 34.74 -10.87 4.93
C MET A 37 33.66 -11.40 3.99
N ARG A 38 33.87 -12.58 3.42
CA ARG A 38 32.86 -13.27 2.61
C ARG A 38 31.66 -13.64 3.47
N ASP A 39 31.85 -14.41 4.55
CA ASP A 39 30.78 -14.85 5.46
C ASP A 39 29.97 -13.66 6.02
N ALA A 40 30.64 -12.55 6.36
CA ALA A 40 29.97 -11.32 6.80
C ALA A 40 29.17 -10.64 5.67
N ARG A 41 29.66 -10.65 4.43
CA ARG A 41 28.90 -10.15 3.26
C ARG A 41 27.69 -11.03 2.98
N GLU A 42 27.85 -12.35 3.02
CA GLU A 42 26.76 -13.31 2.79
C GLU A 42 25.66 -13.15 3.85
N SER A 43 26.04 -13.04 5.13
CA SER A 43 25.13 -12.79 6.24
C SER A 43 24.41 -11.44 6.11
N ASN A 44 25.13 -10.37 5.76
CA ASN A 44 24.52 -9.04 5.58
C ASN A 44 23.52 -9.01 4.42
N LEU A 45 23.83 -9.70 3.33
CA LEU A 45 22.98 -9.73 2.13
C LEU A 45 21.74 -10.60 2.34
N SER A 46 21.90 -11.76 3.00
CA SER A 46 20.77 -12.59 3.45
C SER A 46 19.84 -11.82 4.40
N ASN A 47 20.39 -11.03 5.32
CA ASN A 47 19.62 -10.18 6.21
C ASN A 47 18.89 -9.05 5.45
N ALA A 48 19.50 -8.49 4.40
CA ALA A 48 18.86 -7.48 3.56
C ALA A 48 17.67 -8.06 2.77
N MET A 49 17.84 -9.24 2.15
CA MET A 49 16.78 -9.94 1.42
C MET A 49 15.61 -10.33 2.32
N ALA A 50 15.89 -10.84 3.53
CA ALA A 50 14.85 -11.17 4.49
C ALA A 50 14.03 -9.92 4.87
N ARG A 51 14.71 -8.81 5.16
CA ARG A 51 14.07 -7.54 5.49
C ARG A 51 13.25 -6.97 4.33
N SER A 52 13.75 -6.99 3.10
CA SER A 52 13.00 -6.44 1.97
C SER A 52 11.75 -7.26 1.64
N ARG A 53 11.79 -8.59 1.81
CA ARG A 53 10.60 -9.45 1.74
C ARG A 53 9.61 -9.20 2.87
N ASP A 54 10.09 -8.93 4.09
CA ASP A 54 9.25 -8.56 5.22
C ASP A 54 8.58 -7.20 4.98
N ASP A 55 9.31 -6.20 4.47
CA ASP A 55 8.77 -4.88 4.10
C ASP A 55 7.70 -4.98 3.00
N ALA A 56 7.93 -5.83 1.99
CA ALA A 56 6.93 -6.10 0.95
C ALA A 56 5.69 -6.79 1.51
N SER A 57 5.85 -7.73 2.45
CA SER A 57 4.75 -8.41 3.13
C SER A 57 3.95 -7.46 4.03
N GLU A 58 4.63 -6.57 4.75
CA GLU A 58 3.99 -5.54 5.58
C GLU A 58 3.18 -4.57 4.72
N SER A 59 3.77 -4.08 3.62
CA SER A 59 3.07 -3.25 2.63
C SER A 59 1.84 -3.97 2.07
N ALA A 60 1.94 -5.29 1.79
CA ALA A 60 0.82 -6.10 1.31
C ALA A 60 -0.31 -6.21 2.32
N ARG A 61 0.05 -6.35 3.60
CA ARG A 61 -0.90 -6.41 4.70
C ARG A 61 -1.64 -5.09 4.88
N HIS A 62 -0.95 -3.96 4.86
CA HIS A 62 -1.58 -2.64 4.98
C HIS A 62 -2.51 -2.36 3.81
N LEU A 63 -2.05 -2.60 2.59
CA LEU A 63 -2.85 -2.41 1.39
C LEU A 63 -4.09 -3.33 1.37
N ALA A 64 -3.94 -4.62 1.69
CA ALA A 64 -5.07 -5.55 1.80
C ALA A 64 -6.12 -5.11 2.85
N SER A 65 -5.65 -4.53 3.96
CA SER A 65 -6.52 -4.01 5.03
C SER A 65 -7.32 -2.81 4.54
N LEU A 66 -6.69 -1.89 3.82
CA LEU A 66 -7.37 -0.74 3.21
C LEU A 66 -8.37 -1.17 2.14
N MET A 67 -8.01 -2.15 1.30
CA MET A 67 -8.93 -2.68 0.28
C MET A 67 -10.20 -3.25 0.92
N MET A 68 -10.07 -4.03 1.98
CA MET A 68 -11.20 -4.58 2.72
C MET A 68 -12.06 -3.49 3.36
N ALA A 69 -11.42 -2.52 4.02
CA ALA A 69 -12.13 -1.44 4.69
C ALA A 69 -12.87 -0.53 3.69
N GLY A 70 -12.26 -0.27 2.53
CA GLY A 70 -12.86 0.49 1.43
C GLY A 70 -14.04 -0.24 0.83
N GLU A 71 -13.89 -1.52 0.46
CA GLU A 71 -14.98 -2.34 -0.07
C GLU A 71 -16.17 -2.41 0.91
N ALA A 72 -15.91 -2.65 2.20
CA ALA A 72 -16.95 -2.69 3.21
C ALA A 72 -17.68 -1.33 3.34
N GLY A 73 -16.94 -0.22 3.26
CA GLY A 73 -17.52 1.13 3.27
C GLY A 73 -18.43 1.38 2.06
N VAL A 74 -18.00 0.99 0.86
CA VAL A 74 -18.80 1.13 -0.37
C VAL A 74 -20.04 0.23 -0.31
N ARG A 75 -19.93 -1.02 0.18
CA ARG A 75 -21.09 -1.91 0.36
C ARG A 75 -22.14 -1.32 1.31
N ALA A 76 -21.71 -0.72 2.42
CA ALA A 76 -22.62 -0.05 3.35
C ALA A 76 -23.33 1.13 2.67
N ALA A 77 -22.59 1.92 1.88
CA ALA A 77 -23.17 3.02 1.11
C ALA A 77 -24.19 2.54 0.07
N VAL A 78 -23.95 1.42 -0.61
CA VAL A 78 -24.92 0.80 -1.54
C VAL A 78 -26.21 0.41 -0.81
N GLN A 79 -26.11 -0.20 0.37
CA GLN A 79 -27.29 -0.60 1.15
C GLN A 79 -28.13 0.60 1.55
N ASP A 80 -27.48 1.66 2.05
CA ASP A 80 -28.17 2.90 2.42
C ASP A 80 -28.80 3.59 1.20
N LEU A 81 -28.09 3.64 0.08
CA LEU A 81 -28.58 4.27 -1.16
C LEU A 81 -29.77 3.52 -1.76
N LYS A 82 -29.80 2.19 -1.70
CA LYS A 82 -30.98 1.40 -2.10
C LYS A 82 -32.22 1.76 -1.28
N GLY A 83 -32.06 1.95 0.04
CA GLY A 83 -33.15 2.45 0.89
C GLY A 83 -33.64 3.83 0.46
N MET A 84 -32.73 4.72 0.06
CA MET A 84 -33.10 6.05 -0.44
C MET A 84 -33.84 6.02 -1.77
N VAL A 85 -33.40 5.18 -2.72
CA VAL A 85 -34.08 4.97 -4.01
C VAL A 85 -35.54 4.57 -3.80
N THR A 86 -35.80 3.61 -2.91
CA THR A 86 -37.18 3.17 -2.63
C THR A 86 -38.06 4.25 -2.00
N SER A 87 -37.47 5.21 -1.29
CA SER A 87 -38.16 6.35 -0.68
C SER A 87 -38.26 7.58 -1.58
N ALA A 88 -37.63 7.56 -2.75
CA ALA A 88 -37.58 8.71 -3.64
C ALA A 88 -38.93 8.88 -4.36
N VAL A 89 -39.52 10.08 -4.24
CA VAL A 89 -40.83 10.41 -4.84
C VAL A 89 -40.83 10.35 -6.37
N LYS A 90 -39.67 10.60 -7.00
CA LYS A 90 -39.51 10.48 -8.45
C LYS A 90 -38.72 9.20 -8.74
N PRO A 91 -39.36 8.16 -9.32
CA PRO A 91 -38.66 7.00 -9.84
C PRO A 91 -37.50 7.44 -10.73
N GLY A 92 -36.33 6.82 -10.56
CA GLY A 92 -35.13 7.12 -11.35
C GLY A 92 -34.22 8.25 -10.86
N SER A 93 -34.55 9.02 -9.81
CA SER A 93 -33.70 10.17 -9.44
C SER A 93 -32.32 9.81 -8.87
N LEU A 94 -32.19 8.61 -8.30
CA LEU A 94 -30.95 8.08 -7.72
C LEU A 94 -30.65 6.64 -8.19
N GLU A 95 -31.48 6.05 -9.04
CA GLU A 95 -31.37 4.65 -9.47
C GLU A 95 -30.08 4.40 -10.24
N GLU A 96 -29.77 5.25 -11.22
CA GLU A 96 -28.54 5.15 -12.03
C GLU A 96 -27.28 5.17 -11.15
N ASP A 97 -27.18 6.13 -10.22
CA ASP A 97 -26.00 6.21 -9.34
C ASP A 97 -25.94 5.02 -8.36
N ALA A 98 -27.10 4.47 -7.96
CA ALA A 98 -27.17 3.31 -7.09
C ALA A 98 -26.71 2.02 -7.80
N ASP A 99 -27.09 1.87 -9.07
CA ASP A 99 -26.65 0.76 -9.92
C ASP A 99 -25.16 0.87 -10.24
N ASP A 100 -24.68 2.07 -10.59
CA ASP A 100 -23.25 2.34 -10.80
C ASP A 100 -22.43 2.00 -9.54
N LEU A 101 -22.87 2.49 -8.37
CA LEU A 101 -22.18 2.21 -7.10
C LEU A 101 -22.23 0.73 -6.75
N HIS A 102 -23.34 0.04 -7.06
CA HIS A 102 -23.46 -1.39 -6.85
C HIS A 102 -22.49 -2.17 -7.75
N LEU A 103 -22.37 -1.80 -9.01
CA LEU A 103 -21.39 -2.38 -9.94
C LEU A 103 -19.97 -2.16 -9.45
N CYS A 104 -19.63 -0.93 -9.00
CA CYS A 104 -18.34 -0.63 -8.39
C CYS A 104 -18.04 -1.54 -7.18
N ALA A 105 -19.03 -1.77 -6.31
CA ALA A 105 -18.86 -2.67 -5.16
C ALA A 105 -18.55 -4.12 -5.58
N GLN A 106 -19.17 -4.62 -6.65
CA GLN A 106 -18.87 -5.93 -7.22
C GLN A 106 -17.46 -5.98 -7.82
N MET A 107 -17.06 -4.93 -8.55
CA MET A 107 -15.74 -4.80 -9.13
C MET A 107 -14.63 -4.71 -8.07
N LEU A 108 -14.85 -3.97 -6.99
CA LEU A 108 -13.93 -3.90 -5.84
C LEU A 108 -13.69 -5.30 -5.28
N ALA A 109 -14.74 -6.09 -5.04
CA ALA A 109 -14.62 -7.45 -4.54
C ALA A 109 -13.82 -8.37 -5.49
N GLN A 110 -14.04 -8.26 -6.81
CA GLN A 110 -13.27 -9.02 -7.80
C GLN A 110 -11.79 -8.61 -7.81
N LYS A 111 -11.51 -7.31 -7.83
CA LYS A 111 -10.15 -6.75 -7.86
C LYS A 111 -9.38 -7.06 -6.58
N GLN A 112 -10.06 -7.06 -5.44
CA GLN A 112 -9.49 -7.47 -4.15
C GLN A 112 -9.09 -8.95 -4.16
N ARG A 113 -9.93 -9.84 -4.71
CA ARG A 113 -9.59 -11.27 -4.88
C ARG A 113 -8.39 -11.43 -5.81
N ALA A 114 -8.33 -10.67 -6.91
CA ALA A 114 -7.20 -10.69 -7.83
C ALA A 114 -5.89 -10.29 -7.13
N PHE A 115 -5.91 -9.21 -6.34
CA PHE A 115 -4.77 -8.79 -5.52
C PHE A 115 -4.34 -9.89 -4.54
N ARG A 116 -5.29 -10.47 -3.79
CA ARG A 116 -4.98 -11.54 -2.81
C ARG A 116 -4.41 -12.79 -3.48
N ASN A 117 -4.91 -13.17 -4.66
CA ASN A 117 -4.39 -14.30 -5.42
C ASN A 117 -2.96 -14.02 -5.94
N ALA A 118 -2.71 -12.81 -6.46
CA ALA A 118 -1.38 -12.40 -6.90
C ALA A 118 -0.37 -12.38 -5.72
N ALA A 119 -0.78 -11.87 -4.56
CA ALA A 119 0.06 -11.81 -3.36
C ALA A 119 0.41 -13.21 -2.83
N ARG A 120 -0.56 -14.15 -2.83
CA ARG A 120 -0.30 -15.56 -2.49
C ARG A 120 0.68 -16.23 -3.46
N GLY A 121 0.61 -15.89 -4.76
CA GLY A 121 1.56 -16.37 -5.76
C GLY A 121 3.00 -15.91 -5.52
N LEU A 122 3.19 -14.85 -4.73
CA LEU A 122 4.50 -14.36 -4.26
C LEU A 122 4.81 -14.77 -2.82
N SER A 123 4.03 -15.67 -2.23
CA SER A 123 4.15 -16.11 -0.83
C SER A 123 4.10 -14.98 0.21
N LEU A 124 3.43 -13.86 -0.10
CA LEU A 124 3.27 -12.75 0.84
C LEU A 124 2.20 -13.07 1.88
N THR A 125 2.48 -12.71 3.14
CA THR A 125 1.54 -12.94 4.25
C THR A 125 0.46 -11.86 4.28
N LEU A 126 -0.79 -12.26 4.07
CA LEU A 126 -1.94 -11.36 4.05
C LEU A 126 -2.85 -11.57 5.28
N PRO A 127 -3.54 -10.51 5.74
CA PRO A 127 -4.49 -10.64 6.83
C PRO A 127 -5.66 -11.52 6.42
N LYS A 128 -6.27 -12.16 7.43
CA LYS A 128 -7.57 -12.82 7.28
C LYS A 128 -8.61 -11.78 6.85
N ALA A 129 -9.57 -12.22 6.05
CA ALA A 129 -10.63 -11.36 5.56
C ALA A 129 -11.70 -11.14 6.64
N ASP A 130 -11.34 -10.42 7.70
CA ASP A 130 -12.23 -10.06 8.81
C ASP A 130 -12.39 -8.53 8.86
N PRO A 131 -13.52 -7.98 8.36
CA PRO A 131 -13.76 -6.55 8.36
C PRO A 131 -13.66 -5.88 9.74
N GLN A 132 -14.03 -6.56 10.83
CA GLN A 132 -14.03 -5.98 12.18
C GLN A 132 -12.62 -5.82 12.75
N ALA A 133 -11.74 -6.80 12.50
CA ALA A 133 -10.33 -6.73 12.88
C ALA A 133 -9.54 -5.65 12.11
N LEU A 134 -10.02 -5.24 10.94
CA LEU A 134 -9.28 -4.36 10.02
C LEU A 134 -9.57 -2.87 10.20
N ILE A 135 -10.71 -2.52 10.80
CA ILE A 135 -11.05 -1.14 11.17
C ILE A 135 -9.96 -0.51 12.07
N PRO A 136 -9.50 -1.16 13.18
CA PRO A 136 -8.43 -0.60 14.01
C PRO A 136 -7.07 -0.57 13.30
N LEU A 137 -6.77 -1.56 12.43
CA LEU A 137 -5.54 -1.58 11.62
C LEU A 137 -5.46 -0.42 10.62
N ARG A 138 -6.61 0.01 10.07
CA ARG A 138 -6.68 1.23 9.25
C ARG A 138 -6.35 2.47 10.07
N ALA A 139 -6.88 2.55 11.30
CA ALA A 139 -6.67 3.70 12.17
C ALA A 139 -5.24 3.79 12.71
N SER A 140 -4.52 2.66 12.83
CA SER A 140 -3.17 2.62 13.39
C SER A 140 -2.08 3.15 12.46
N TYR A 141 -2.36 3.32 11.16
CA TYR A 141 -1.42 3.91 10.21
C TYR A 141 -2.04 5.16 9.56
N PRO A 142 -1.67 6.37 10.00
CA PRO A 142 -2.23 7.63 9.49
C PRO A 142 -1.74 8.01 8.09
N SER A 143 -2.55 8.75 7.33
CA SER A 143 -2.24 9.21 5.97
C SER A 143 -0.97 10.09 5.89
N ARG A 144 -0.71 10.90 6.93
CA ARG A 144 0.52 11.72 7.00
C ARG A 144 1.77 10.85 7.05
N ASP A 145 1.73 9.75 7.80
CA ASP A 145 2.86 8.83 7.91
C ASP A 145 3.07 8.09 6.58
N ARG A 146 1.98 7.65 5.91
CA ARG A 146 2.05 7.07 4.56
C ARG A 146 2.78 7.96 3.55
N SER A 147 2.45 9.25 3.49
CA SER A 147 3.10 10.19 2.56
C SER A 147 4.59 10.34 2.84
N ARG A 148 4.98 10.44 4.12
CA ARG A 148 6.40 10.49 4.52
C ARG A 148 7.12 9.20 4.14
N ASP A 149 6.49 8.06 4.38
CA ASP A 149 7.11 6.76 4.18
C ASP A 149 7.20 6.42 2.68
N LEU A 150 6.26 6.88 1.85
CA LEU A 150 6.38 6.89 0.40
C LEU A 150 7.57 7.74 -0.07
N GLN A 151 7.75 8.95 0.47
CA GLN A 151 8.92 9.78 0.12
C GLN A 151 10.23 9.07 0.49
N LYS A 152 10.29 8.45 1.67
CA LYS A 152 11.45 7.69 2.13
C LYS A 152 11.74 6.49 1.22
N SER A 153 10.73 5.66 0.92
CA SER A 153 10.89 4.48 0.06
C SER A 153 11.29 4.87 -1.37
N SER A 154 10.72 5.96 -1.89
CA SER A 154 11.06 6.47 -3.23
C SER A 154 12.51 6.93 -3.31
N ARG A 155 13.01 7.66 -2.29
CA ARG A 155 14.43 8.05 -2.20
C ARG A 155 15.36 6.85 -2.07
N MET A 156 14.95 5.81 -1.35
CA MET A 156 15.75 4.58 -1.24
C MET A 156 15.84 3.86 -2.59
N LEU A 157 14.72 3.73 -3.29
CA LEU A 157 14.67 3.13 -4.62
C LEU A 157 15.49 3.94 -5.64
N GLU A 158 15.42 5.26 -5.59
CA GLU A 158 16.23 6.15 -6.45
C GLU A 158 17.73 5.91 -6.24
N LYS A 159 18.20 5.90 -4.98
CA LYS A 159 19.59 5.55 -4.65
C LYS A 159 20.00 4.15 -5.11
N ALA A 160 19.09 3.18 -5.05
CA ALA A 160 19.35 1.82 -5.53
C ALA A 160 19.51 1.80 -7.06
N ARG A 161 18.66 2.56 -7.78
CA ARG A 161 18.75 2.73 -9.24
C ARG A 161 20.04 3.42 -9.66
N GLU A 162 20.52 4.41 -8.92
CA GLU A 162 21.81 5.06 -9.19
C GLU A 162 22.99 4.07 -9.13
N LYS A 163 22.93 3.07 -8.25
CA LYS A 163 24.01 2.10 -8.06
C LYS A 163 24.02 0.97 -9.08
N THR A 164 22.85 0.44 -9.40
CA THR A 164 22.72 -0.81 -10.19
C THR A 164 22.06 -0.61 -11.56
N GLY A 165 21.62 0.62 -11.86
CA GLY A 165 20.89 0.95 -13.08
C GLY A 165 19.40 0.64 -12.97
N LYS A 166 18.84 0.00 -14.01
CA LYS A 166 17.39 -0.16 -14.14
C LYS A 166 16.84 -1.28 -13.25
N ILE A 167 16.08 -0.90 -12.23
CA ILE A 167 15.32 -1.83 -11.38
C ILE A 167 13.88 -1.91 -11.91
N GLU A 168 13.47 -3.10 -12.37
CA GLU A 168 12.13 -3.36 -12.90
C GLU A 168 11.48 -4.54 -12.19
N LEU A 169 10.15 -4.48 -12.06
CA LEU A 169 9.36 -5.59 -11.55
C LEU A 169 9.34 -6.76 -12.52
N GLU A 170 9.53 -7.96 -11.97
CA GLU A 170 9.24 -9.22 -12.65
C GLU A 170 7.75 -9.37 -12.96
N LYS A 171 7.42 -10.29 -13.87
CA LYS A 171 6.05 -10.49 -14.37
C LYS A 171 5.03 -10.75 -13.25
N SER A 172 5.41 -11.54 -12.24
CA SER A 172 4.55 -11.87 -11.08
C SER A 172 4.35 -10.66 -10.14
N GLN A 173 5.42 -9.94 -9.83
CA GLN A 173 5.38 -8.71 -9.02
C GLN A 173 4.60 -7.59 -9.72
N ARG A 174 4.79 -7.44 -11.04
CA ARG A 174 4.05 -6.48 -11.87
C ARG A 174 2.55 -6.75 -11.84
N ARG A 175 2.13 -8.01 -11.95
CA ARG A 175 0.72 -8.40 -11.80
C ARG A 175 0.14 -8.02 -10.44
N LEU A 176 0.91 -8.17 -9.35
CA LEU A 176 0.49 -7.73 -8.03
C LEU A 176 0.30 -6.20 -7.97
N ALA A 177 1.28 -5.45 -8.47
CA ALA A 177 1.21 -3.98 -8.54
C ALA A 177 0.04 -3.50 -9.43
N GLU A 178 -0.20 -4.15 -10.57
CA GLU A 178 -1.34 -3.87 -11.45
C GLU A 178 -2.69 -4.18 -10.77
N ALA A 179 -2.78 -5.28 -10.03
CA ALA A 179 -3.99 -5.61 -9.27
C ALA A 179 -4.29 -4.56 -8.18
N ALA A 180 -3.25 -4.09 -7.48
CA ALA A 180 -3.35 -2.99 -6.53
C ALA A 180 -3.85 -1.70 -7.20
N ARG A 181 -3.22 -1.30 -8.31
CA ARG A 181 -3.63 -0.10 -9.05
C ARG A 181 -5.06 -0.20 -9.60
N SER A 182 -5.44 -1.38 -10.08
CA SER A 182 -6.79 -1.64 -10.60
C SER A 182 -7.85 -1.45 -9.51
N PHE A 183 -7.58 -1.92 -8.29
CA PHE A 183 -8.46 -1.70 -7.13
C PHE A 183 -8.53 -0.23 -6.75
N TYR A 184 -7.39 0.47 -6.65
CA TYR A 184 -7.38 1.91 -6.35
C TYR A 184 -8.22 2.70 -7.36
N GLY A 185 -8.09 2.39 -8.66
CA GLY A 185 -8.87 3.04 -9.71
C GLY A 185 -10.38 2.84 -9.53
N GLU A 186 -10.81 1.65 -9.10
CA GLU A 186 -12.21 1.40 -8.79
C GLU A 186 -12.68 2.15 -7.55
N MET A 187 -11.82 2.25 -6.52
CA MET A 187 -12.14 2.98 -5.30
C MET A 187 -12.29 4.49 -5.58
N LYS A 188 -11.46 5.03 -6.48
CA LYS A 188 -11.58 6.41 -6.97
C LYS A 188 -12.91 6.61 -7.70
N ASN A 189 -13.31 5.69 -8.58
CA ASN A 189 -14.60 5.72 -9.25
C ASN A 189 -15.77 5.72 -8.24
N ALA A 190 -15.71 4.85 -7.23
CA ALA A 190 -16.72 4.82 -6.15
C ALA A 190 -16.78 6.15 -5.37
N ALA A 191 -15.64 6.79 -5.09
CA ALA A 191 -15.59 8.09 -4.44
C ALA A 191 -16.21 9.21 -5.29
N GLU A 192 -16.01 9.18 -6.61
CA GLU A 192 -16.62 10.11 -7.56
C GLU A 192 -18.14 9.95 -7.63
N ILE A 193 -18.62 8.71 -7.69
CA ILE A 193 -20.07 8.41 -7.65
C ILE A 193 -20.68 8.89 -6.33
N LEU A 194 -20.06 8.58 -5.18
CA LEU A 194 -20.56 9.04 -3.88
C LEU A 194 -20.58 10.56 -3.74
N SER A 195 -19.60 11.25 -4.31
CA SER A 195 -19.57 12.72 -4.35
C SER A 195 -20.72 13.28 -5.22
N ARG A 196 -21.03 12.62 -6.33
CA ARG A 196 -22.17 12.98 -7.19
C ARG A 196 -23.51 12.75 -6.48
N VAL A 197 -23.67 11.60 -5.83
CA VAL A 197 -24.84 11.26 -5.00
C VAL A 197 -25.01 12.29 -3.88
N PHE A 198 -23.93 12.65 -3.19
CA PHE A 198 -23.96 13.70 -2.16
C PHE A 198 -24.50 15.01 -2.71
N GLY A 199 -24.00 15.46 -3.87
CA GLY A 199 -24.50 16.67 -4.54
C GLY A 199 -26.00 16.60 -4.88
N ARG A 200 -26.48 15.46 -5.40
CA ARG A 200 -27.90 15.24 -5.70
C ARG A 200 -28.76 15.24 -4.44
N VAL A 201 -28.36 14.51 -3.40
CA VAL A 201 -29.09 14.46 -2.11
C VAL A 201 -29.10 15.83 -1.43
N SER A 202 -27.99 16.58 -1.48
CA SER A 202 -27.93 17.94 -0.94
C SER A 202 -28.88 18.89 -1.68
N ASN A 203 -28.98 18.76 -3.00
CA ASN A 203 -29.95 19.53 -3.79
C ASN A 203 -31.40 19.14 -3.45
N MET A 204 -31.70 17.86 -3.25
CA MET A 204 -33.02 17.40 -2.81
C MET A 204 -33.36 17.96 -1.43
N ARG A 205 -32.39 18.01 -0.49
CA ARG A 205 -32.61 18.57 0.85
C ARG A 205 -33.13 20.01 0.82
N ARG A 206 -32.68 20.84 -0.14
CA ARG A 206 -33.09 22.26 -0.23
C ARG A 206 -34.59 22.43 -0.41
N SER A 207 -35.25 21.51 -1.10
CA SER A 207 -36.71 21.50 -1.26
C SER A 207 -37.41 20.55 -0.31
N ARG A 208 -36.66 19.65 0.35
CA ARG A 208 -37.18 18.53 1.15
C ARG A 208 -36.31 18.26 2.40
N PRO A 209 -36.58 18.92 3.53
CA PRO A 209 -35.77 18.80 4.74
C PRO A 209 -35.59 17.39 5.29
N GLU A 210 -36.50 16.45 4.98
CA GLU A 210 -36.41 15.04 5.36
C GLU A 210 -35.14 14.34 4.85
N PHE A 211 -34.53 14.85 3.77
CA PHE A 211 -33.26 14.34 3.25
C PHE A 211 -32.03 14.78 4.08
N ALA A 212 -32.18 15.59 5.13
CA ALA A 212 -31.04 16.04 5.95
C ALA A 212 -30.27 14.88 6.61
N VAL A 213 -30.97 13.83 7.06
CA VAL A 213 -30.32 12.64 7.64
C VAL A 213 -29.61 11.82 6.56
N ALA A 214 -30.21 11.73 5.38
CA ALA A 214 -29.60 11.07 4.22
C ALA A 214 -28.33 11.80 3.76
N GLU A 215 -28.38 13.12 3.63
CA GLU A 215 -27.24 13.97 3.25
C GLU A 215 -26.05 13.73 4.19
N LYS A 216 -26.26 13.81 5.51
CA LYS A 216 -25.19 13.57 6.50
C LYS A 216 -24.55 12.19 6.38
N ARG A 217 -25.35 11.14 6.12
CA ARG A 217 -24.81 9.78 5.94
C ARG A 217 -23.97 9.67 4.67
N ILE A 218 -24.48 10.17 3.55
CA ILE A 218 -23.75 10.14 2.27
C ILE A 218 -22.48 11.00 2.33
N GLU A 219 -22.50 12.14 3.03
CA GLU A 219 -21.32 12.98 3.26
C GLU A 219 -20.18 12.17 3.90
N VAL A 220 -20.51 11.38 4.95
CA VAL A 220 -19.55 10.52 5.64
C VAL A 220 -19.01 9.44 4.70
N TYR A 221 -19.86 8.82 3.87
CA TYR A 221 -19.40 7.83 2.89
C TYR A 221 -18.50 8.44 1.83
N ALA A 222 -18.87 9.60 1.27
CA ALA A 222 -18.08 10.29 0.24
C ALA A 222 -16.72 10.73 0.77
N ALA A 223 -16.67 11.36 1.95
CA ALA A 223 -15.43 11.77 2.59
C ALA A 223 -14.52 10.56 2.90
N ARG A 224 -15.11 9.47 3.40
CA ARG A 224 -14.38 8.23 3.67
C ARG A 224 -13.84 7.59 2.39
N ALA A 225 -14.67 7.45 1.35
CA ALA A 225 -14.27 6.83 0.09
C ALA A 225 -13.14 7.62 -0.59
N LYS A 226 -13.22 8.96 -0.57
CA LYS A 226 -12.15 9.83 -1.06
C LYS A 226 -10.85 9.58 -0.31
N ARG A 227 -10.87 9.64 1.02
CA ARG A 227 -9.68 9.38 1.86
C ARG A 227 -9.10 7.99 1.62
N ASP A 228 -9.96 6.96 1.65
CA ASP A 228 -9.53 5.58 1.44
C ASP A 228 -8.91 5.42 0.03
N SER A 229 -9.41 6.12 -1.00
CA SER A 229 -8.81 6.12 -2.35
C SER A 229 -7.43 6.78 -2.43
N GLU A 230 -7.22 7.89 -1.71
CA GLU A 230 -5.93 8.58 -1.61
C GLU A 230 -4.90 7.73 -0.85
N ASP A 231 -5.32 7.13 0.27
CA ASP A 231 -4.49 6.21 1.07
C ASP A 231 -4.09 4.97 0.23
N LEU A 232 -5.03 4.39 -0.53
CA LEU A 232 -4.76 3.26 -1.43
C LEU A 232 -3.80 3.60 -2.56
N GLU A 233 -3.84 4.82 -3.10
CA GLU A 233 -2.88 5.25 -4.13
C GLU A 233 -1.46 5.28 -3.56
N ILE A 234 -1.28 5.88 -2.38
CA ILE A 234 0.02 5.96 -1.72
C ILE A 234 0.56 4.55 -1.41
N GLU A 235 -0.28 3.70 -0.82
CA GLU A 235 0.09 2.33 -0.43
C GLU A 235 0.39 1.43 -1.64
N SER A 236 -0.31 1.63 -2.75
CA SER A 236 -0.01 0.95 -4.01
C SER A 236 1.38 1.32 -4.54
N LYS A 237 1.80 2.59 -4.41
CA LYS A 237 3.14 3.04 -4.79
C LYS A 237 4.21 2.54 -3.81
N MET A 238 3.92 2.53 -2.51
CA MET A 238 4.86 1.99 -1.51
C MET A 238 5.10 0.50 -1.72
N MET A 239 4.04 -0.28 -1.99
CA MET A 239 4.13 -1.68 -2.38
C MET A 239 5.05 -1.88 -3.58
N GLU A 240 4.83 -1.11 -4.64
CA GLU A 240 5.65 -1.20 -5.84
C GLU A 240 7.13 -0.90 -5.56
N ASN A 241 7.42 0.13 -4.74
CA ASN A 241 8.78 0.41 -4.30
C ASN A 241 9.38 -0.75 -3.51
N ALA A 242 8.64 -1.37 -2.59
CA ALA A 242 9.10 -2.50 -1.79
C ALA A 242 9.41 -3.74 -2.65
N LEU A 243 8.56 -4.04 -3.64
CA LEU A 243 8.79 -5.13 -4.60
C LEU A 243 10.03 -4.86 -5.47
N MET A 244 10.21 -3.62 -5.95
CA MET A 244 11.42 -3.24 -6.69
C MET A 244 12.69 -3.34 -5.83
N MET A 245 12.63 -2.95 -4.56
CA MET A 245 13.75 -3.10 -3.63
C MET A 245 14.08 -4.58 -3.37
N THR A 246 13.06 -5.44 -3.22
CA THR A 246 13.26 -6.89 -3.10
C THR A 246 14.00 -7.44 -4.33
N GLN A 247 13.60 -7.04 -5.53
CA GLN A 247 14.28 -7.44 -6.77
C GLN A 247 15.73 -6.96 -6.83
N HIS A 248 15.99 -5.73 -6.38
CA HIS A 248 17.33 -5.17 -6.31
C HIS A 248 18.21 -6.01 -5.38
N ASP A 249 17.72 -6.34 -4.19
CA ASP A 249 18.47 -7.09 -3.19
C ASP A 249 18.72 -8.55 -3.65
N GLU A 250 17.74 -9.17 -4.32
CA GLU A 250 17.90 -10.49 -4.95
C GLU A 250 18.97 -10.46 -6.06
N LYS A 251 18.95 -9.45 -6.94
CA LYS A 251 19.97 -9.30 -7.99
C LYS A 251 21.35 -8.99 -7.43
N ALA A 252 21.43 -8.21 -6.35
CA ALA A 252 22.69 -7.93 -5.67
C ALA A 252 23.26 -9.19 -5.01
N PHE A 253 22.39 -10.11 -4.54
CA PHE A 253 22.78 -11.45 -4.12
C PHE A 253 23.33 -12.27 -5.28
N ASP A 254 22.61 -12.39 -6.39
CA ASP A 254 23.06 -13.20 -7.53
C ASP A 254 24.37 -12.71 -8.18
N GLN A 255 24.74 -11.43 -8.02
CA GLN A 255 25.99 -10.86 -8.54
C GLN A 255 27.15 -10.88 -7.53
N GLY A 256 26.86 -11.10 -6.24
CA GLY A 256 27.86 -11.20 -5.17
C GLY A 256 28.45 -12.60 -5.01
N PHE A 257 27.98 -13.55 -5.81
CA PHE A 257 28.32 -14.98 -5.85
C PHE A 257 28.54 -15.43 -7.29
#